data_AF-A0A812VAC6-F1
#
_entry.id   AF-A0A812VAC6-F1
#
_cell.length_a   1.000
_cell.length_b   1.000
_cell.length_c   1.000
_cell.angle_alpha   90.00
_cell.angle_beta   90.00
_cell.angle_gamma   90.00
#
_symmetry.space_group_name_H-M   'P 1'
#
loop_
_entity.id
_entity.type
_entity.pdbx_description
1 polymer ?
#
loop_
_entity_poly.entity_id
_entity_poly.type
_entity_poly.pdbx_seq_one_letter_code
_entity_poly.pdbx_strand_id
1 'polypeptide(L)'
;MEFGMFGLGVQKIASMDFFGTSFPVWCLTEVADKQSSGVTVVDELAKAFGGPGIKANELCVIDPQKAPISEDGYEAVLSLKDVDKMATFVSRVVEHMGGSVTDKSQLQSFAKRYTGSTVAVERARLLAAAGNLSFASMASDLGQHPSWISWDAMAACVADRASDEGSVGQAISYACGKLHSFNCSELPAGCNQDVWLKADYVLSLFYLRQVTSGTPLQDCSFNGAAMFAPASTYRAIDSRCIITKDAATTALSEEGYQTVISSNSTAQVPLLHCAVRPKF
;
A
#
# COMPACT_ATOMS: atom_id res chain seq x y z
N MET A 1 24.24 10.68 19.45
CA MET A 1 23.29 11.80 19.62
C MET A 1 22.23 11.33 20.60
N GLU A 2 22.13 11.93 21.79
CA GLU A 2 21.05 11.67 22.75
C GLU A 2 19.81 12.47 22.28
N PHE A 3 18.74 11.80 21.87
CA PHE A 3 17.47 12.45 21.49
C PHE A 3 16.54 12.48 22.71
N GLY A 4 16.89 13.30 23.71
CA GLY A 4 16.07 13.43 24.92
C GLY A 4 15.87 12.09 25.64
N MET A 5 14.62 11.66 25.82
CA MET A 5 14.23 10.46 26.58
C MET A 5 14.55 9.14 25.87
N PHE A 6 14.93 9.18 24.59
CA PHE A 6 15.19 8.00 23.76
C PHE A 6 16.53 8.07 23.04
N GLY A 7 17.18 6.92 22.92
CA GLY A 7 18.34 6.69 22.06
C GLY A 7 17.95 5.92 20.80
N LEU A 8 18.83 5.91 19.80
CA LEU A 8 18.67 5.01 18.66
C LEU A 8 19.06 3.59 19.09
N GLY A 9 18.14 2.65 18.90
CA GLY A 9 18.40 1.23 19.09
C GLY A 9 19.17 0.59 17.94
N VAL A 10 19.47 -0.69 18.10
CA VAL A 10 20.24 -1.49 17.13
C VAL A 10 19.37 -2.18 16.09
N GLN A 11 18.04 -2.11 16.22
CA GLN A 11 17.11 -2.77 15.32
C GLN A 11 16.57 -1.77 14.31
N LYS A 12 16.90 -1.96 13.03
CA LYS A 12 16.26 -1.26 11.91
C LYS A 12 14.87 -1.86 11.74
N ILE A 13 13.84 -1.02 11.76
CA ILE A 13 12.44 -1.45 11.62
C ILE A 13 11.85 -1.14 10.25
N ALA A 14 12.39 -0.13 9.55
CA ALA A 14 12.00 0.22 8.19
C ALA A 14 13.11 1.04 7.52
N SER A 15 12.88 1.42 6.27
CA SER A 15 13.56 2.54 5.62
C SER A 15 12.50 3.56 5.19
N MET A 16 12.86 4.84 5.22
CA MET A 16 12.04 5.90 4.65
C MET A 16 12.83 6.56 3.53
N ASP A 17 12.20 6.74 2.36
CA ASP A 17 12.79 7.54 1.30
C ASP A 17 12.45 9.02 1.50
N PHE A 18 13.48 9.86 1.52
CA PHE A 18 13.33 11.30 1.66
C PHE A 18 14.19 11.98 0.59
N PHE A 19 13.52 12.58 -0.40
CA PHE A 19 14.15 13.21 -1.58
C PHE A 19 15.14 12.28 -2.31
N GLY A 20 14.73 11.03 -2.56
CA GLY A 20 15.54 10.04 -3.28
C GLY A 20 16.71 9.46 -2.47
N THR A 21 16.79 9.79 -1.19
CA THR A 21 17.76 9.21 -0.26
C THR A 21 17.03 8.34 0.74
N SER A 22 17.44 7.07 0.85
CA SER A 22 16.85 6.13 1.80
C SER A 22 17.51 6.27 3.17
N PHE A 23 16.71 6.52 4.20
CA PHE A 23 17.15 6.64 5.58
C PHE A 23 16.63 5.45 6.40
N PRO A 24 17.51 4.74 7.14
CA PRO A 24 17.06 3.68 8.02
C PRO A 24 16.26 4.26 9.18
N VAL A 25 15.08 3.68 9.42
CA VAL A 25 14.26 3.95 10.60
C VAL A 25 14.62 2.91 11.65
N TRP A 26 15.15 3.36 12.77
CA TRP A 26 15.57 2.49 13.88
C TRP A 26 14.54 2.51 14.99
N CYS A 27 14.37 1.36 15.62
CA CYS A 27 13.70 1.24 16.90
C CYS A 27 14.35 2.18 17.92
N LEU A 28 13.55 2.90 18.70
CA LEU A 28 14.05 3.71 19.80
C LEU A 28 14.29 2.81 21.03
N THR A 29 15.39 3.06 21.74
CA THR A 29 15.66 2.45 23.04
C THR A 29 15.51 3.48 24.13
N GLU A 30 14.91 3.10 25.24
CA GLU A 30 14.79 3.96 26.42
C GLU A 30 16.17 4.33 26.95
N VAL A 31 16.35 5.60 27.31
CA VAL A 31 17.55 6.06 28.00
C VAL A 31 17.31 5.87 29.50
N ALA A 32 18.18 5.10 30.14
CA ALA A 32 18.17 4.97 31.60
C ALA A 32 18.43 6.32 32.25
N ASP A 33 17.68 6.66 33.29
CA ASP A 33 17.98 7.84 34.09
C ASP A 33 19.35 7.68 34.76
N LYS A 34 20.23 8.66 34.55
CA LYS A 34 21.58 8.68 35.15
C LYS A 34 21.53 8.80 36.68
N GLN A 35 20.39 9.21 37.24
CA GLN A 35 20.19 9.42 38.69
C GLN A 35 19.39 8.30 39.36
N SER A 36 18.60 7.53 38.60
CA SER A 36 17.70 6.50 39.12
C SER A 36 18.13 5.12 38.62
N SER A 37 18.57 4.25 39.54
CA SER A 37 19.01 2.90 39.15
C SER A 37 17.84 2.07 38.63
N GLY A 38 17.74 1.94 37.29
CA GLY A 38 16.85 0.98 36.63
C GLY A 38 15.45 1.50 36.30
N VAL A 39 15.15 2.79 36.51
CA VAL A 39 13.90 3.40 36.04
C VAL A 39 14.19 4.23 34.80
N THR A 40 13.39 4.05 33.76
CA THR A 40 13.55 4.83 32.54
C THR A 40 12.88 6.20 32.67
N VAL A 41 13.34 7.18 31.91
CA VAL A 41 12.72 8.52 31.91
C VAL A 41 11.25 8.43 31.49
N VAL A 42 10.90 7.46 30.65
CA VAL A 42 9.54 7.20 30.16
C VAL A 42 8.64 6.68 31.28
N ASP A 43 9.14 5.79 32.13
CA ASP A 43 8.40 5.25 33.27
C ASP A 43 8.11 6.34 34.32
N GLU A 44 9.10 7.18 34.64
CA GLU A 44 8.91 8.31 35.56
C GLU A 44 7.89 9.31 35.01
N LEU A 45 7.95 9.60 33.70
CA LEU A 45 6.97 10.48 33.07
C LEU A 45 5.56 9.88 33.11
N ALA A 46 5.41 8.62 32.73
CA ALA A 46 4.11 7.94 32.76
C ALA A 46 3.53 7.92 34.18
N LYS A 47 4.36 7.64 35.18
CA LYS A 47 3.98 7.68 36.60
C LYS A 47 3.56 9.09 37.04
N ALA A 48 4.32 10.12 36.67
CA ALA A 48 4.00 11.51 37.03
C ALA A 48 2.66 11.99 36.47
N PHE A 49 2.25 11.48 35.30
CA PHE A 49 0.98 11.80 34.66
C PHE A 49 -0.12 10.74 34.82
N GLY A 50 0.11 9.70 35.65
CA GLY A 50 -0.88 8.63 35.92
C GLY A 50 -1.19 7.71 34.73
N GLY A 51 -0.29 7.61 33.75
CA GLY A 51 -0.42 6.74 32.58
C GLY A 51 0.14 5.33 32.79
N PRO A 52 -0.20 4.36 31.91
CA PRO A 52 0.19 2.96 32.05
C PRO A 52 1.66 2.63 31.75
N GLY A 53 2.49 3.64 31.41
CA GLY A 53 3.84 3.41 30.87
C GLY A 53 3.79 3.02 29.39
N ILE A 54 4.94 3.11 28.73
CA ILE A 54 5.11 2.60 27.37
C ILE A 54 6.03 1.40 27.48
N LYS A 55 5.62 0.28 26.89
CA LYS A 55 6.48 -0.89 26.81
C LYS A 55 7.33 -0.80 25.54
N ALA A 56 8.56 -0.28 25.65
CA ALA A 56 9.42 -0.09 24.48
C ALA A 56 9.63 -1.36 23.64
N ASN A 57 9.66 -2.54 24.27
CA ASN A 57 9.76 -3.82 23.58
C ASN A 57 8.53 -4.17 22.72
N GLU A 58 7.35 -3.60 23.00
CA GLU A 58 6.15 -3.75 22.19
C GLU A 58 6.09 -2.72 21.06
N LEU A 59 6.68 -1.53 21.24
CA LEU A 59 6.71 -0.47 20.22
C LEU A 59 7.51 -0.84 18.98
N CYS A 60 8.52 -1.68 19.13
CA CYS A 60 9.45 -2.05 18.05
C CYS A 60 9.12 -3.39 17.40
N VAL A 61 7.96 -3.96 17.70
CA VAL A 61 7.47 -5.14 17.01
C VAL A 61 7.02 -4.72 15.62
N ILE A 62 7.62 -5.31 14.58
CA ILE A 62 7.17 -5.11 13.21
C ILE A 62 5.69 -5.49 13.12
N ASP A 63 4.87 -4.53 12.75
CA ASP A 63 3.44 -4.75 12.48
C ASP A 63 3.26 -5.10 10.99
N PRO A 64 2.90 -6.34 10.64
CA PRO A 64 2.71 -6.71 9.24
C PRO A 64 1.57 -5.95 8.57
N GLN A 65 0.66 -5.34 9.35
CA GLN A 65 -0.40 -4.46 8.82
C GLN A 65 0.12 -3.10 8.37
N LYS A 66 1.33 -2.72 8.79
CA LYS A 66 1.93 -1.41 8.50
C LYS A 66 3.28 -1.50 7.80
N ALA A 67 3.90 -2.69 7.77
CA ALA A 67 5.13 -2.92 7.04
C ALA A 67 4.98 -2.46 5.57
N PRO A 68 5.94 -1.70 5.02
CA PRO A 68 5.87 -1.27 3.62
C PRO A 68 5.79 -2.45 2.67
N ILE A 69 4.97 -2.37 1.61
CA ILE A 69 4.89 -3.43 0.59
C ILE A 69 6.08 -3.29 -0.37
N SER A 70 7.23 -3.75 0.10
CA SER A 70 8.54 -3.64 -0.54
C SER A 70 9.45 -4.77 -0.06
N GLU A 71 10.65 -4.88 -0.63
CA GLU A 71 11.67 -5.84 -0.16
C GLU A 71 12.02 -5.62 1.31
N ASP A 72 12.30 -4.37 1.72
CA ASP A 72 12.63 -4.04 3.11
C ASP A 72 11.52 -4.43 4.11
N GLY A 73 10.26 -4.18 3.74
CA GLY A 73 9.13 -4.56 4.59
C GLY A 73 8.89 -6.06 4.63
N TYR A 74 9.12 -6.76 3.51
CA TYR A 74 9.11 -8.22 3.47
C TYR A 74 10.20 -8.81 4.37
N GLU A 75 11.45 -8.34 4.27
CA GLU A 75 12.57 -8.77 5.11
C GLU A 75 12.29 -8.50 6.60
N ALA A 76 11.71 -7.36 6.92
CA ALA A 76 11.30 -7.02 8.28
C ALA A 76 10.27 -8.02 8.84
N VAL A 77 9.24 -8.36 8.06
CA VAL A 77 8.23 -9.36 8.48
C VAL A 77 8.83 -10.77 8.52
N LEU A 78 9.70 -11.12 7.57
CA LEU A 78 10.42 -12.39 7.53
C LEU A 78 11.28 -12.59 8.79
N SER A 79 11.88 -11.52 9.31
CA SER A 79 12.70 -11.56 10.54
C SER A 79 11.92 -12.01 11.78
N LEU A 80 10.58 -11.85 11.77
CA LEU A 80 9.70 -12.32 12.83
C LEU A 80 9.59 -13.85 12.88
N LYS A 81 9.89 -14.54 11.77
CA LYS A 81 9.79 -16.01 11.60
C LYS A 81 8.42 -16.57 11.99
N ASP A 82 7.39 -15.75 11.84
CA ASP A 82 6.02 -16.04 12.24
C ASP A 82 5.13 -16.15 10.98
N VAL A 83 4.49 -17.31 10.83
CA VAL A 83 3.67 -17.62 9.64
C VAL A 83 2.42 -16.77 9.59
N ASP A 84 1.78 -16.48 10.73
CA ASP A 84 0.57 -15.66 10.80
C ASP A 84 0.88 -14.21 10.45
N LYS A 85 2.04 -13.71 10.89
CA LYS A 85 2.54 -12.39 10.54
C LYS A 85 2.86 -12.27 9.05
N MET A 86 3.50 -13.28 8.46
CA MET A 86 3.74 -13.32 7.02
C MET A 86 2.44 -13.45 6.22
N ALA A 87 1.49 -14.26 6.67
CA ALA A 87 0.17 -14.37 6.02
C ALA A 87 -0.57 -13.03 6.01
N THR A 88 -0.46 -12.27 7.11
CA THR A 88 -1.01 -10.92 7.20
C THR A 88 -0.39 -9.98 6.16
N PHE A 89 0.95 -10.00 6.04
CA PHE A 89 1.65 -9.21 5.03
C PHE A 89 1.24 -9.61 3.60
N VAL A 90 1.23 -10.91 3.31
CA VAL A 90 0.80 -11.44 1.99
C VAL A 90 -0.63 -11.01 1.66
N SER A 91 -1.56 -11.03 2.61
CA SER A 91 -2.94 -10.57 2.39
C SER A 91 -2.97 -9.12 1.92
N ARG A 92 -2.17 -8.24 2.52
CA ARG A 92 -2.06 -6.84 2.09
C ARG A 92 -1.45 -6.70 0.70
N VAL A 93 -0.44 -7.50 0.36
CA VAL A 93 0.11 -7.53 -1.00
C VAL A 93 -0.97 -7.92 -2.01
N VAL A 94 -1.77 -8.94 -1.69
CA VAL A 94 -2.90 -9.36 -2.53
C VAL A 94 -3.93 -8.25 -2.69
N GLU A 95 -4.28 -7.54 -1.62
CA GLU A 95 -5.18 -6.38 -1.67
C GLU A 95 -4.63 -5.25 -2.54
N HIS A 96 -3.32 -4.95 -2.45
CA HIS A 96 -2.64 -3.95 -3.29
C HIS A 96 -2.48 -4.39 -4.75
N MET A 97 -2.75 -5.66 -5.07
CA MET A 97 -2.79 -6.19 -6.43
C MET A 97 -4.23 -6.34 -6.97
N GLY A 98 -5.24 -5.84 -6.26
CA GLY A 98 -6.64 -5.87 -6.67
C GLY A 98 -7.34 -7.18 -6.34
N GLY A 99 -6.75 -8.00 -5.48
CA GLY A 99 -7.28 -9.29 -5.07
C GLY A 99 -7.89 -9.28 -3.68
N SER A 100 -8.59 -10.37 -3.37
CA SER A 100 -9.02 -10.70 -2.01
C SER A 100 -8.80 -12.19 -1.76
N VAL A 101 -8.35 -12.53 -0.55
CA VAL A 101 -8.08 -13.91 -0.17
C VAL A 101 -9.40 -14.64 0.09
N THR A 102 -9.65 -15.73 -0.64
CA THR A 102 -10.86 -16.56 -0.48
C THR A 102 -10.61 -17.82 0.35
N ASP A 103 -9.36 -18.27 0.46
CA ASP A 103 -8.97 -19.46 1.24
C ASP A 103 -7.80 -19.14 2.19
N LYS A 104 -8.13 -19.00 3.48
CA LYS A 104 -7.15 -18.72 4.55
C LYS A 104 -6.15 -19.86 4.75
N SER A 105 -6.53 -21.11 4.50
CA SER A 105 -5.65 -22.27 4.67
C SER A 105 -4.55 -22.29 3.59
N GLN A 106 -4.94 -21.95 2.36
CA GLN A 106 -3.97 -21.81 1.27
C GLN A 106 -3.08 -20.58 1.44
N LEU A 107 -3.61 -19.46 1.93
CA LEU A 107 -2.79 -18.30 2.33
C LEU A 107 -1.73 -18.69 3.37
N GLN A 108 -2.12 -19.43 4.41
CA GLN A 108 -1.19 -19.91 5.45
C GLN A 108 -0.11 -20.83 4.88
N SER A 109 -0.51 -21.75 3.99
CA SER A 109 0.42 -22.65 3.30
C SER A 109 1.40 -21.88 2.42
N PHE A 110 0.92 -20.83 1.75
CA PHE A 110 1.75 -19.92 0.96
C PHE A 110 2.72 -19.13 1.85
N ALA A 111 2.24 -18.50 2.91
CA ALA A 111 3.05 -17.75 3.86
C ALA A 111 4.15 -18.61 4.49
N LYS A 112 3.85 -19.88 4.82
CA LYS A 112 4.82 -20.82 5.38
C LYS A 112 6.01 -21.10 4.45
N ARG A 113 5.79 -21.07 3.13
CA ARG A 113 6.88 -21.18 2.14
C ARG A 113 7.84 -20.00 2.25
N TYR A 114 7.27 -18.80 2.39
CA TYR A 114 8.01 -17.54 2.40
C TYR A 114 8.57 -17.13 3.77
N THR A 115 8.19 -17.78 4.87
CA THR A 115 8.86 -17.63 6.19
C THR A 115 10.06 -18.55 6.37
N GLY A 116 10.31 -19.48 5.43
CA GLY A 116 11.33 -20.51 5.60
C GLY A 116 10.97 -21.60 6.63
N SER A 117 9.76 -21.56 7.22
CA SER A 117 9.29 -22.47 8.27
C SER A 117 8.84 -23.85 7.76
N THR A 118 9.36 -24.31 6.62
CA THR A 118 9.07 -25.66 6.10
C THR A 118 10.09 -26.69 6.60
N VAL A 119 9.59 -27.89 6.91
CA VAL A 119 10.37 -29.08 7.34
C VAL A 119 11.10 -29.73 6.16
N ALA A 120 10.94 -29.23 4.92
CA ALA A 120 11.75 -29.65 3.77
C ALA A 120 13.03 -28.81 3.71
N VAL A 121 13.88 -29.01 4.72
CA VAL A 121 15.10 -28.24 5.04
C VAL A 121 16.08 -28.18 3.87
N GLU A 122 16.12 -29.16 2.96
CA GLU A 122 17.02 -29.13 1.80
C GLU A 122 16.56 -28.16 0.70
N ARG A 123 15.28 -28.22 0.29
CA ARG A 123 14.79 -27.46 -0.87
C ARG A 123 14.57 -25.98 -0.54
N ALA A 124 14.05 -25.69 0.65
CA ALA A 124 13.87 -24.30 1.10
C ALA A 124 15.23 -23.60 1.30
N ARG A 125 16.26 -24.32 1.79
CA ARG A 125 17.60 -23.77 1.98
C ARG A 125 18.34 -23.55 0.65
N LEU A 126 18.14 -24.44 -0.33
CA LEU A 126 18.64 -24.23 -1.71
C LEU A 126 17.94 -23.05 -2.40
N LEU A 127 16.64 -22.88 -2.22
CA LEU A 127 15.89 -21.74 -2.76
C LEU A 127 16.28 -20.42 -2.08
N ALA A 128 16.41 -20.41 -0.74
CA ALA A 128 16.89 -19.26 0.00
C ALA A 128 18.32 -18.87 -0.40
N ALA A 129 19.23 -19.84 -0.53
CA ALA A 129 20.60 -19.62 -0.99
C ALA A 129 20.69 -19.19 -2.47
N ALA A 130 19.66 -19.50 -3.27
CA ALA A 130 19.55 -19.06 -4.66
C ALA A 130 18.87 -17.69 -4.83
N GLY A 131 18.46 -17.02 -3.75
CA GLY A 131 17.75 -15.73 -3.82
C GLY A 131 16.25 -15.84 -4.16
N ASN A 132 15.67 -17.04 -4.09
CA ASN A 132 14.27 -17.32 -4.46
C ASN A 132 13.26 -17.14 -3.30
N LEU A 133 13.66 -16.52 -2.19
CA LEU A 133 12.76 -16.10 -1.10
C LEU A 133 12.89 -14.58 -0.91
N SER A 134 12.62 -13.85 -1.98
CA SER A 134 12.56 -12.38 -2.02
C SER A 134 11.12 -11.91 -2.16
N PHE A 135 10.87 -10.63 -1.84
CA PHE A 135 9.60 -9.99 -2.15
C PHE A 135 9.25 -10.10 -3.63
N ALA A 136 10.25 -9.94 -4.52
CA ALA A 136 10.06 -10.11 -5.96
C ALA A 136 9.54 -11.50 -6.36
N SER A 137 10.11 -12.57 -5.79
CA SER A 137 9.63 -13.94 -6.02
C SER A 137 8.20 -14.16 -5.51
N MET A 138 7.89 -13.62 -4.32
CA MET A 138 6.55 -13.68 -3.73
C MET A 138 5.52 -12.95 -4.60
N ALA A 139 5.81 -11.72 -5.02
CA ALA A 139 4.95 -10.95 -5.91
C ALA A 139 4.77 -11.65 -7.26
N SER A 140 5.82 -12.29 -7.79
CA SER A 140 5.74 -13.07 -9.02
C SER A 140 4.83 -14.29 -8.88
N ASP A 141 4.89 -15.02 -7.76
CA ASP A 141 4.01 -16.16 -7.49
C ASP A 141 2.54 -15.72 -7.36
N LEU A 142 2.28 -14.59 -6.69
CA LEU A 142 0.93 -14.02 -6.59
C LEU A 142 0.40 -13.57 -7.95
N GLY A 143 1.28 -13.03 -8.81
CA GLY A 143 0.96 -12.65 -10.18
C GLY A 143 0.56 -13.81 -11.10
N GLN A 144 0.79 -15.06 -10.70
CA GLN A 144 0.26 -16.24 -11.42
C GLN A 144 -1.23 -16.48 -11.17
N HIS A 145 -1.88 -15.60 -10.41
CA HIS A 145 -3.30 -15.65 -10.08
C HIS A 145 -3.74 -17.00 -9.49
N PRO A 146 -3.17 -17.40 -8.33
CA PRO A 146 -3.55 -18.66 -7.71
C PRO A 146 -5.03 -18.66 -7.32
N SER A 147 -5.65 -19.84 -7.35
CA SER A 147 -7.11 -20.00 -7.19
C SER A 147 -7.67 -19.66 -5.81
N TRP A 148 -6.80 -19.51 -4.79
CA TRP A 148 -7.18 -19.05 -3.46
C TRP A 148 -7.31 -17.53 -3.34
N ILE A 149 -7.10 -16.80 -4.44
CA ILE A 149 -7.32 -15.36 -4.56
C ILE A 149 -8.43 -15.11 -5.57
N SER A 150 -9.39 -14.26 -5.20
CA SER A 150 -10.34 -13.67 -6.13
C SER A 150 -9.84 -12.32 -6.58
N TRP A 151 -9.58 -12.18 -7.88
CA TRP A 151 -9.14 -10.92 -8.50
C TRP A 151 -10.34 -10.10 -8.96
N ASP A 152 -10.40 -8.84 -8.56
CA ASP A 152 -11.47 -7.95 -8.94
C ASP A 152 -11.18 -7.32 -10.30
N ALA A 153 -12.00 -7.66 -11.30
CA ALA A 153 -11.90 -7.08 -12.64
C ALA A 153 -12.13 -5.56 -12.65
N MET A 154 -12.78 -5.03 -11.61
CA MET A 154 -13.07 -3.60 -11.43
C MET A 154 -12.08 -2.93 -10.48
N ALA A 155 -10.98 -3.60 -10.11
CA ALA A 155 -9.92 -2.97 -9.33
C ALA A 155 -9.36 -1.73 -10.06
N ALA A 156 -8.96 -0.73 -9.27
CA ALA A 156 -8.51 0.55 -9.77
C ALA A 156 -7.29 1.05 -8.98
N CYS A 157 -6.46 1.86 -9.64
CA CYS A 157 -5.34 2.49 -8.96
C CYS A 157 -5.80 3.71 -8.17
N VAL A 158 -5.66 3.66 -6.85
CA VAL A 158 -6.16 4.69 -5.91
C VAL A 158 -5.09 5.06 -4.91
N ALA A 159 -5.18 6.24 -4.30
CA ALA A 159 -4.22 6.60 -3.26
C ALA A 159 -4.37 5.73 -2.01
N ASP A 160 -3.24 5.27 -1.48
CA ASP A 160 -3.22 4.49 -0.25
C ASP A 160 -3.47 5.41 0.94
N ARG A 161 -4.59 5.21 1.64
CA ARG A 161 -4.98 6.00 2.81
C ARG A 161 -4.06 5.82 4.02
N ALA A 162 -3.18 4.81 4.00
CA ALA A 162 -2.14 4.64 5.01
C ALA A 162 -0.86 5.44 4.71
N SER A 163 -0.73 6.02 3.52
CA SER A 163 0.43 6.85 3.15
C SER A 163 0.37 8.25 3.76
N ASP A 164 1.50 8.96 3.75
CA ASP A 164 1.54 10.38 4.08
C ASP A 164 1.17 11.26 2.86
N GLU A 165 0.61 12.44 3.12
CA GLU A 165 0.18 13.37 2.07
C GLU A 165 1.33 13.83 1.15
N GLY A 166 2.55 13.87 1.67
CA GLY A 166 3.73 14.28 0.90
C GLY A 166 4.08 13.26 -0.18
N SER A 167 4.13 11.98 0.17
CA SER A 167 4.34 10.87 -0.76
C SER A 167 3.24 10.80 -1.83
N VAL A 168 1.98 11.02 -1.43
CA VAL A 168 0.84 11.07 -2.36
C VAL A 168 0.94 12.28 -3.30
N GLY A 169 1.33 13.45 -2.78
CA GLY A 169 1.60 14.64 -3.60
C GLY A 169 2.72 14.42 -4.64
N GLN A 170 3.77 13.69 -4.27
CA GLN A 170 4.84 13.32 -5.20
C GLN A 170 4.33 12.36 -6.29
N ALA A 171 3.50 11.38 -5.93
CA ALA A 171 2.87 10.48 -6.88
C ALA A 171 1.98 11.23 -7.89
N ILE A 172 1.15 12.17 -7.42
CA ILE A 172 0.36 13.07 -8.28
C ILE A 172 1.27 13.82 -9.24
N SER A 173 2.31 14.47 -8.72
CA SER A 173 3.23 15.28 -9.53
C SER A 173 3.90 14.46 -10.63
N TYR A 174 4.39 13.26 -10.28
CA TYR A 174 4.98 12.34 -11.23
C TYR A 174 3.98 11.91 -12.31
N ALA A 175 2.79 11.47 -11.92
CA ALA A 175 1.75 11.03 -12.85
C ALA A 175 1.33 12.16 -13.81
N CYS A 176 1.14 13.38 -13.31
CA CYS A 176 0.84 14.56 -14.13
C CYS A 176 1.96 14.90 -15.12
N GLY A 177 3.23 14.73 -14.73
CA GLY A 177 4.37 14.93 -15.63
C GLY A 177 4.46 13.91 -16.77
N LYS A 178 3.77 12.77 -16.65
CA LYS A 178 3.75 11.69 -17.64
C LYS A 178 2.45 11.64 -18.45
N LEU A 179 1.37 12.26 -17.98
CA LEU A 179 0.09 12.32 -18.69
C LEU A 179 0.13 13.39 -19.79
N HIS A 180 0.72 13.06 -20.95
CA HIS A 180 0.83 14.03 -22.05
C HIS A 180 -0.51 14.43 -22.70
N SER A 181 -1.54 13.58 -22.58
CA SER A 181 -2.87 13.80 -23.17
C SER A 181 -3.91 14.32 -22.17
N PHE A 182 -3.49 14.75 -20.98
CA PHE A 182 -4.38 15.27 -19.96
C PHE A 182 -3.71 16.38 -19.15
N ASN A 183 -4.40 17.50 -18.95
CA ASN A 183 -3.90 18.61 -18.15
C ASN A 183 -4.41 18.48 -16.71
N CYS A 184 -3.52 18.19 -15.75
CA CYS A 184 -3.89 18.10 -14.33
C CYS A 184 -4.42 19.41 -13.71
N SER A 185 -4.39 20.53 -14.42
CA SER A 185 -5.06 21.77 -14.00
C SER A 185 -6.55 21.78 -14.32
N GLU A 186 -7.02 20.85 -15.16
CA GLU A 186 -8.41 20.73 -15.65
C GLU A 186 -9.20 19.65 -14.91
N LEU A 187 -8.74 19.25 -13.73
CA LEU A 187 -9.45 18.29 -12.88
C LEU A 187 -10.87 18.77 -12.55
N PRO A 188 -11.86 17.86 -12.47
CA PRO A 188 -13.19 18.22 -11.97
C PRO A 188 -13.09 18.94 -10.63
N ALA A 189 -13.89 19.99 -10.43
CA ALA A 189 -13.81 20.84 -9.24
C ALA A 189 -13.96 20.04 -7.92
N GLY A 190 -14.75 18.96 -7.93
CA GLY A 190 -14.89 18.05 -6.79
C GLY A 190 -13.65 17.22 -6.48
N CYS A 191 -12.81 16.93 -7.48
CA CYS A 191 -11.61 16.12 -7.34
C CYS A 191 -10.35 16.94 -7.07
N ASN A 192 -10.44 18.27 -7.07
CA ASN A 192 -9.31 19.16 -6.78
C ASN A 192 -9.39 19.78 -5.37
N GLN A 193 -10.28 19.27 -4.51
CA GLN A 193 -10.55 19.84 -3.19
C GLN A 193 -9.52 19.42 -2.14
N ASP A 194 -9.05 18.18 -2.22
CA ASP A 194 -8.04 17.62 -1.32
C ASP A 194 -7.09 16.68 -2.07
N VAL A 195 -5.96 16.38 -1.44
CA VAL A 195 -4.87 15.58 -2.03
C VAL A 195 -5.30 14.14 -2.36
N TRP A 196 -6.24 13.57 -1.60
CA TRP A 196 -6.67 12.18 -1.76
C TRP A 196 -7.60 12.02 -2.96
N LEU A 197 -8.62 12.86 -3.09
CA LEU A 197 -9.50 12.86 -4.26
C LEU A 197 -8.75 13.20 -5.55
N LYS A 198 -7.76 14.10 -5.44
CA LYS A 198 -6.87 14.44 -6.56
C LYS A 198 -6.03 13.26 -6.98
N ALA A 199 -5.44 12.55 -6.02
CA ALA A 199 -4.65 11.36 -6.28
C ALA A 199 -5.50 10.24 -6.86
N ASP A 200 -6.67 9.97 -6.31
CA ASP A 200 -7.59 8.96 -6.84
C ASP A 200 -7.88 9.20 -8.32
N TYR A 201 -8.11 10.45 -8.72
CA TYR A 201 -8.38 10.79 -10.11
C TYR A 201 -7.15 10.65 -11.00
N VAL A 202 -6.05 11.28 -10.59
CA VAL A 202 -4.82 11.32 -11.40
C VAL A 202 -4.19 9.95 -11.53
N LEU A 203 -4.11 9.18 -10.44
CA LEU A 203 -3.43 7.89 -10.41
C LEU A 203 -4.26 6.81 -11.11
N SER A 204 -5.59 6.81 -10.96
CA SER A 204 -6.45 5.90 -11.74
C SER A 204 -6.37 6.18 -13.24
N LEU A 205 -6.41 7.47 -13.65
CA LEU A 205 -6.24 7.89 -15.03
C LEU A 205 -4.88 7.48 -15.60
N PHE A 206 -3.81 7.75 -14.83
CA PHE A 206 -2.44 7.40 -15.20
C PHE A 206 -2.30 5.90 -15.45
N TYR A 207 -2.80 5.09 -14.52
CA TYR A 207 -2.75 3.63 -14.63
C TYR A 207 -3.46 3.15 -15.90
N LEU A 208 -4.67 3.65 -16.16
CA LEU A 208 -5.44 3.25 -17.35
C LEU A 208 -4.80 3.65 -18.68
N ARG A 209 -4.05 4.76 -18.72
CA ARG A 209 -3.47 5.28 -19.98
C ARG A 209 -2.05 4.81 -20.25
N GLN A 210 -1.23 4.63 -19.23
CA GLN A 210 0.20 4.39 -19.39
C GLN A 210 0.61 2.94 -19.17
N VAL A 211 -0.21 2.14 -18.50
CA VAL A 211 0.17 0.78 -18.11
C VAL A 211 -0.33 -0.21 -19.15
N THR A 212 0.59 -0.78 -19.92
CA THR A 212 0.25 -1.69 -21.02
C THR A 212 0.46 -3.17 -20.70
N SER A 213 1.31 -3.52 -19.73
CA SER A 213 1.69 -4.94 -19.54
C SER A 213 2.42 -5.28 -18.22
N GLY A 214 2.51 -4.39 -17.24
CA GLY A 214 3.21 -4.67 -16.00
C GLY A 214 2.30 -5.22 -14.90
N THR A 215 2.90 -5.49 -13.74
CA THR A 215 2.14 -5.95 -12.56
C THR A 215 1.56 -4.74 -11.85
N PRO A 216 0.31 -4.81 -11.34
CA PRO A 216 -0.29 -3.69 -10.62
C PRO A 216 0.57 -3.18 -9.46
N LEU A 217 1.36 -4.07 -8.84
CA LEU A 217 2.27 -3.74 -7.77
C LEU A 217 3.42 -2.81 -8.19
N GLN A 218 3.89 -2.90 -9.44
CA GLN A 218 4.93 -2.00 -9.96
C GLN A 218 4.31 -0.72 -10.51
N ASP A 219 3.19 -0.86 -11.22
CA ASP A 219 2.63 0.21 -12.03
C ASP A 219 1.69 1.15 -11.26
N CYS A 220 1.16 0.69 -10.12
CA CYS A 220 0.26 1.47 -9.27
C CYS A 220 0.83 1.78 -7.87
N SER A 221 1.97 1.21 -7.47
CA SER A 221 2.43 1.40 -6.10
C SER A 221 2.90 2.83 -5.81
N PHE A 222 3.58 3.50 -6.76
CA PHE A 222 4.22 4.81 -6.54
C PHE A 222 5.00 4.87 -5.21
N ASN A 223 5.85 3.88 -4.97
CA ASN A 223 6.60 3.72 -3.71
C ASN A 223 5.70 3.64 -2.46
N GLY A 224 4.53 3.01 -2.59
CA GLY A 224 3.53 2.86 -1.52
C GLY A 224 2.47 3.96 -1.47
N ALA A 225 2.63 5.06 -2.20
CA ALA A 225 1.65 6.16 -2.20
C ALA A 225 0.28 5.77 -2.79
N ALA A 226 0.22 4.68 -3.56
CA ALA A 226 -1.00 4.15 -4.12
C ALA A 226 -1.06 2.62 -4.09
N MET A 227 -2.28 2.13 -4.31
CA MET A 227 -2.60 0.71 -4.33
C MET A 227 -3.57 0.40 -5.47
N PHE A 228 -3.43 -0.77 -6.09
CA PHE A 228 -4.43 -1.26 -7.03
C PHE A 228 -5.53 -1.93 -6.22
N ALA A 229 -6.49 -1.16 -5.75
CA ALA A 229 -7.48 -1.60 -4.79
C ALA A 229 -8.66 -2.31 -5.47
N PRO A 230 -9.20 -3.39 -4.88
CA PRO A 230 -10.47 -3.96 -5.32
C PRO A 230 -11.61 -2.96 -5.09
N ALA A 231 -12.70 -3.12 -5.84
CA ALA A 231 -13.83 -2.21 -5.83
C ALA A 231 -14.53 -2.11 -4.48
N SER A 232 -14.56 -3.20 -3.71
CA SER A 232 -15.04 -3.18 -2.33
C SER A 232 -14.28 -2.18 -1.44
N THR A 233 -12.97 -2.03 -1.65
CA THR A 233 -12.12 -1.17 -0.83
C THR A 233 -12.36 0.29 -1.15
N TYR A 234 -12.29 0.68 -2.43
CA TYR A 234 -12.41 2.08 -2.78
C TYR A 234 -13.86 2.61 -2.73
N ARG A 235 -14.87 1.74 -2.90
CA ARG A 235 -16.29 2.14 -2.76
C ARG A 235 -16.65 2.51 -1.32
N ALA A 236 -15.90 2.03 -0.33
CA ALA A 236 -16.15 2.31 1.08
C ALA A 236 -15.74 3.75 1.50
N ILE A 237 -14.96 4.46 0.67
CA ILE A 237 -14.38 5.77 1.01
C ILE A 237 -15.14 6.88 0.29
N ASP A 238 -14.79 7.13 -0.98
CA ASP A 238 -15.48 8.02 -1.91
C ASP A 238 -14.97 7.69 -3.32
N SER A 239 -15.85 7.16 -4.18
CA SER A 239 -15.46 6.71 -5.52
C SER A 239 -15.67 7.75 -6.62
N ARG A 240 -16.18 8.94 -6.28
CA ARG A 240 -16.58 9.95 -7.29
C ARG A 240 -15.41 10.48 -8.12
N CYS A 241 -14.19 10.32 -7.63
CA CYS A 241 -12.97 10.77 -8.29
C CYS A 241 -12.10 9.63 -8.80
N ILE A 242 -12.60 8.40 -8.88
CA ILE A 242 -11.83 7.26 -9.38
C ILE A 242 -12.26 6.96 -10.81
N ILE A 243 -11.33 6.91 -11.75
CA ILE A 243 -11.62 6.51 -13.12
C ILE A 243 -11.51 4.99 -13.22
N THR A 244 -12.60 4.33 -13.64
CA THR A 244 -12.66 2.88 -13.75
C THR A 244 -13.34 2.45 -15.04
N LYS A 245 -13.26 1.15 -15.34
CA LYS A 245 -14.00 0.56 -16.47
C LYS A 245 -15.48 0.30 -16.14
N ASP A 246 -15.89 0.50 -14.89
CA ASP A 246 -17.25 0.30 -14.40
C ASP A 246 -18.05 1.61 -14.51
N ALA A 247 -19.10 1.59 -15.33
CA ALA A 247 -19.98 2.74 -15.51
C ALA A 247 -20.68 3.19 -14.21
N ALA A 248 -20.84 2.30 -13.24
CA ALA A 248 -21.49 2.61 -11.96
C ALA A 248 -20.55 3.34 -10.97
N THR A 249 -19.24 3.25 -11.16
CA THR A 249 -18.27 3.81 -10.19
C THR A 249 -17.21 4.72 -10.78
N THR A 250 -17.10 4.82 -12.11
CA THR A 250 -16.16 5.77 -12.71
C THR A 250 -16.55 7.21 -12.41
N ALA A 251 -15.54 8.08 -12.30
CA ALA A 251 -15.74 9.52 -12.14
C ALA A 251 -16.56 10.10 -13.29
N LEU A 252 -17.55 10.94 -12.96
CA LEU A 252 -18.40 11.64 -13.92
C LEU A 252 -17.63 12.78 -14.60
N SER A 253 -16.76 12.40 -15.53
CA SER A 253 -15.86 13.27 -16.31
C SER A 253 -15.73 12.74 -17.74
N GLU A 254 -15.16 13.55 -18.64
CA GLU A 254 -14.88 13.12 -20.02
C GLU A 254 -13.99 11.87 -20.03
N GLU A 255 -12.96 11.86 -19.20
CA GLU A 255 -12.02 10.75 -19.06
C GLU A 255 -12.69 9.47 -18.57
N GLY A 256 -13.62 9.60 -17.62
CA GLY A 256 -14.45 8.49 -17.15
C GLY A 256 -15.35 7.94 -18.24
N TYR A 257 -16.02 8.82 -18.99
CA TYR A 257 -16.85 8.42 -20.12
C TYR A 257 -16.04 7.67 -21.19
N GLN A 258 -14.90 8.22 -21.60
CA GLN A 258 -14.01 7.61 -22.59
C GLN A 258 -13.50 6.23 -22.13
N THR A 259 -13.18 6.08 -20.85
CA THR A 259 -12.74 4.81 -20.27
C THR A 259 -13.82 3.73 -20.39
N VAL A 260 -15.06 4.06 -20.01
CA VAL A 260 -16.19 3.12 -20.05
C VAL A 260 -16.53 2.69 -21.48
N ILE A 261 -16.55 3.61 -22.45
CA ILE A 261 -16.88 3.24 -23.83
C ILE A 261 -15.78 2.38 -24.48
N SER A 262 -14.51 2.63 -24.11
CA SER A 262 -13.37 1.87 -24.64
C SER A 262 -13.29 0.44 -24.11
N SER A 263 -13.86 0.16 -22.93
CA SER A 263 -13.84 -1.17 -22.32
C SER A 263 -14.84 -2.14 -22.98
N ASN A 264 -15.60 -1.68 -23.98
CA ASN A 264 -16.66 -2.44 -24.65
C ASN A 264 -17.75 -2.96 -23.69
N SER A 265 -17.83 -2.39 -22.47
CA SER A 265 -18.92 -2.61 -21.51
C SER A 265 -20.17 -1.83 -21.94
N THR A 266 -20.67 -2.12 -23.13
CA THR A 266 -21.91 -1.52 -23.67
C THR A 266 -23.15 -1.91 -22.86
N ALA A 267 -23.07 -2.96 -22.04
CA ALA A 267 -24.18 -3.43 -21.20
C ALA A 267 -24.51 -2.52 -20.00
N GLN A 268 -23.69 -1.51 -19.68
CA GLN A 268 -23.84 -0.72 -18.45
C GLN A 268 -23.83 0.79 -18.63
N VAL A 269 -23.70 1.33 -19.85
CA VAL A 269 -23.82 2.78 -20.06
C VAL A 269 -25.25 3.16 -19.72
N PRO A 270 -25.54 3.79 -18.56
CA PRO A 270 -26.85 4.36 -18.35
C PRO A 270 -26.96 5.40 -19.46
N LEU A 271 -28.08 5.44 -20.17
CA LEU A 271 -28.39 6.53 -21.08
C LEU A 271 -28.28 7.85 -20.29
N LEU A 272 -27.09 8.43 -20.27
CA LEU A 272 -26.78 9.78 -19.86
C LEU A 272 -27.53 10.63 -20.86
N HIS A 273 -28.82 10.81 -20.59
CA HIS A 273 -29.63 11.87 -21.17
C HIS A 273 -29.02 13.17 -20.66
N CYS A 274 -27.98 13.62 -21.35
CA CYS A 274 -27.52 14.98 -21.30
C CYS A 274 -28.70 15.85 -21.74
N ALA A 275 -29.46 16.34 -20.75
CA ALA A 275 -30.30 17.50 -20.91
C ALA A 275 -29.37 18.69 -21.14
N VAL A 276 -28.93 18.86 -22.38
CA VAL A 276 -28.38 20.12 -22.86
C VAL A 276 -29.51 21.13 -22.73
N ARG A 277 -29.54 21.90 -21.63
CA ARG A 277 -30.38 23.10 -21.57
C ARG A 277 -29.74 24.13 -22.50
N PRO A 278 -30.40 24.51 -23.61
CA PRO A 278 -29.95 25.68 -24.34
C PRO A 278 -30.07 26.89 -23.41
N LYS A 279 -28.97 27.62 -23.23
CA LYS A 279 -29.04 28.97 -22.68
C LYS A 279 -29.76 29.84 -23.72
N PHE A 280 -30.97 30.28 -23.38
CA PHE A 280 -31.62 31.44 -24.00
C PHE A 280 -31.24 32.69 -23.21
#